data_AF-A0A9Q7BCQ7-F1
#
_entry.id   AF-A0A9Q7BCQ7-F1
#
_cell.length_a   1.000
_cell.length_b   1.000
_cell.length_c   1.000
_cell.angle_alpha   90.00
_cell.angle_beta   90.00
_cell.angle_gamma   90.00
#
_symmetry.space_group_name_H-M   'P 1'
#
loop_
_entity.id
_entity.type
_entity.pdbx_description
1 polymer ?
#
loop_
_entity_poly.entity_id
_entity_poly.type
_entity_poly.pdbx_seq_one_letter_code
_entity_poly.pdbx_strand_id
1 'polypeptide(L)'
;MAINVNNPQADALTRKFASVAGVSITDAIVIAMKEALERRLNLESATETAARLRAKHGLVLSARGKEPLPRSVFDEMWDGK
;
A
#
# COMPACT_ATOMS: atom_id res chain seq x y z
N MET A 1 19.07 -12.82 -3.00
CA MET A 1 20.00 -11.70 -2.69
C MET A 1 19.86 -11.39 -1.21
N ALA A 2 20.95 -11.25 -0.46
CA ALA A 2 20.91 -11.08 1.00
C ALA A 2 20.87 -9.61 1.39
N ILE A 3 20.00 -9.24 2.35
CA ILE A 3 19.99 -7.92 2.98
C ILE A 3 20.76 -8.04 4.29
N ASN A 4 21.81 -7.24 4.46
CA ASN A 4 22.59 -7.22 5.69
C ASN A 4 22.06 -6.14 6.64
N VAL A 5 21.76 -6.53 7.89
CA VAL A 5 21.23 -5.63 8.93
C VAL A 5 22.34 -5.38 9.95
N ASN A 6 23.09 -4.29 9.76
CA ASN A 6 24.21 -3.93 10.64
C ASN A 6 23.79 -3.14 11.88
N ASN A 7 22.50 -2.79 11.99
CA ASN A 7 21.96 -2.10 13.14
C ASN A 7 21.52 -3.13 14.20
N PRO A 8 22.12 -3.14 15.41
CA PRO A 8 21.80 -4.15 16.44
C PRO A 8 20.35 -4.14 16.89
N GLN A 9 19.71 -2.96 16.92
CA GLN A 9 18.31 -2.83 17.30
C GLN A 9 17.40 -3.45 16.24
N ALA A 10 17.69 -3.22 14.96
CA ALA A 10 16.93 -3.79 13.85
C ALA A 10 17.07 -5.32 13.80
N ASP A 11 18.26 -5.86 14.04
CA ASP A 11 18.47 -7.32 14.12
C ASP A 11 17.66 -7.92 15.29
N ALA A 12 17.74 -7.32 16.49
CA ALA A 12 17.00 -7.79 17.65
C ALA A 12 15.48 -7.77 17.43
N LEU A 13 14.94 -6.69 16.85
CA LEU A 13 13.52 -6.57 16.52
C LEU A 13 13.09 -7.60 15.48
N THR A 14 13.90 -7.81 14.44
CA THR A 14 13.59 -8.78 13.37
C THR A 14 13.58 -10.20 13.91
N ARG A 15 14.57 -10.58 14.73
CA ARG A 15 14.62 -11.90 15.36
C ARG A 15 13.43 -12.13 16.29
N LYS A 16 13.08 -11.12 17.10
CA LYS A 16 11.90 -11.20 17.97
C LYS A 16 10.62 -11.38 17.13
N PHE A 17 10.46 -10.61 16.07
CA PHE A 17 9.29 -10.70 15.20
C PHE A 17 9.21 -12.05 14.49
N ALA A 18 10.32 -12.54 13.93
CA ALA A 18 10.42 -13.86 13.32
C ALA A 18 10.03 -14.99 14.29
N SER A 19 10.49 -14.91 15.55
CA SER A 19 10.14 -15.88 16.58
C SER A 19 8.66 -15.84 16.95
N VAL A 20 8.06 -14.64 17.07
CA VAL A 20 6.63 -14.49 17.39
C VAL A 20 5.74 -14.95 16.25
N ALA A 21 6.11 -14.60 15.01
CA ALA A 21 5.35 -14.95 13.82
C ALA A 21 5.61 -16.38 13.32
N GLY A 22 6.63 -17.07 13.85
CA GLY A 22 6.97 -18.45 13.45
C GLY A 22 7.50 -18.55 12.01
N VAL A 23 8.15 -17.50 11.51
CA VAL A 23 8.64 -17.42 10.12
C VAL A 23 10.16 -17.20 10.06
N SER A 24 10.74 -17.30 8.87
CA SER A 24 12.16 -17.00 8.67
C SER A 24 12.46 -15.52 8.93
N ILE A 25 13.72 -15.19 9.25
CA ILE A 25 14.16 -13.78 9.42
C ILE A 25 13.85 -12.95 8.17
N THR A 26 14.06 -13.52 6.97
CA THR A 26 13.78 -12.84 5.70
C THR A 26 12.28 -12.56 5.55
N ASP A 27 11.43 -13.53 5.85
CA ASP A 27 9.97 -13.37 5.74
C ASP A 27 9.46 -12.35 6.77
N ALA A 28 10.01 -12.37 7.98
CA ALA A 28 9.71 -11.39 9.02
C ALA A 28 9.99 -9.96 8.54
N ILE A 29 11.09 -9.72 7.83
CA ILE A 29 11.41 -8.40 7.25
C ILE A 29 10.35 -8.02 6.20
N VAL A 30 10.01 -8.93 5.29
CA VAL A 30 9.03 -8.66 4.22
C VAL A 30 7.66 -8.34 4.80
N ILE A 31 7.20 -9.11 5.79
CA ILE A 31 5.92 -8.91 6.46
C ILE A 31 5.92 -7.55 7.17
N ALA A 32 6.92 -7.27 8.00
CA ALA A 32 7.00 -6.02 8.75
C ALA A 32 6.99 -4.79 7.82
N MET A 33 7.70 -4.86 6.69
CA MET A 33 7.74 -3.77 5.71
C MET A 33 6.40 -3.60 4.99
N LYS A 34 5.72 -4.70 4.62
CA LYS A 34 4.38 -4.63 4.02
C LYS A 34 3.37 -4.00 4.97
N GLU A 35 3.32 -4.48 6.21
CA GLU A 35 2.41 -3.96 7.23
C GLU A 35 2.71 -2.49 7.57
N ALA A 36 3.99 -2.11 7.67
CA ALA A 36 4.37 -0.72 7.92
C ALA A 36 3.95 0.20 6.76
N LEU A 37 4.06 -0.27 5.52
CA LEU A 37 3.58 0.45 4.34
C LEU A 37 2.06 0.52 4.31
N GLU A 38 1.36 -0.59 4.49
CA GLU A 38 -0.10 -0.63 4.54
C GLU A 38 -0.65 0.23 5.66
N ARG A 39 -0.03 0.24 6.85
CA ARG A 39 -0.44 1.11 7.95
C ARG A 39 -0.30 2.59 7.60
N ARG A 40 0.73 2.97 6.83
CA ARG A 40 0.89 4.35 6.34
C ARG A 40 -0.07 4.69 5.21
N LEU A 41 -0.34 3.72 4.32
CA LEU A 41 -1.27 3.88 3.21
C LEU A 41 -2.73 3.91 3.67
N ASN A 42 -3.10 3.16 4.71
CA ASN A 42 -4.44 3.16 5.29
C ASN A 42 -4.72 4.42 6.15
N LEU A 43 -3.69 5.23 6.44
CA LEU A 43 -3.87 6.58 6.98
C LEU A 43 -4.15 7.60 5.87
N GLU A 44 -3.87 7.29 4.60
CA GLU A 44 -4.28 8.14 3.48
C GLU A 44 -5.81 8.06 3.34
N SER A 45 -6.47 9.20 3.25
CA SER A 45 -7.85 9.26 2.82
C SER A 45 -7.98 8.70 1.39
N ALA A 46 -9.17 8.21 1.02
CA ALA A 46 -9.42 7.69 -0.33
C ALA A 46 -9.02 8.69 -1.43
N THR A 47 -9.16 9.99 -1.17
CA THR A 47 -8.77 11.08 -2.07
C THR A 47 -7.25 11.20 -2.23
N GLU A 48 -6.48 11.06 -1.15
CA GLU A 48 -5.01 11.09 -1.15
C GLU A 48 -4.44 9.86 -1.84
N THR A 49 -4.98 8.67 -1.55
CA THR A 49 -4.61 7.44 -2.26
C THR A 49 -4.89 7.56 -3.75
N ALA A 50 -6.06 8.07 -4.14
CA ALA A 50 -6.38 8.32 -5.54
C ALA A 50 -5.42 9.35 -6.18
N ALA A 51 -4.97 10.38 -5.45
CA ALA A 51 -3.98 11.34 -5.93
C ALA A 51 -2.60 10.70 -6.15
N ARG A 52 -2.12 9.91 -5.19
CA ARG A 52 -0.85 9.18 -5.28
C ARG A 52 -0.85 8.19 -6.44
N LEU A 53 -1.93 7.43 -6.62
CA LEU A 53 -2.07 6.50 -7.74
C LEU A 53 -2.05 7.24 -9.08
N ARG A 54 -2.79 8.35 -9.20
CA ARG A 54 -2.75 9.19 -10.39
C ARG A 54 -1.34 9.67 -10.71
N ALA A 55 -0.61 10.18 -9.71
CA ALA A 55 0.78 10.62 -9.88
C ALA A 55 1.72 9.48 -10.31
N LYS A 56 1.61 8.29 -9.68
CA LYS A 56 2.40 7.09 -10.04
C LYS A 56 2.22 6.69 -11.50
N HIS A 57 1.01 6.85 -12.04
CA HIS A 57 0.67 6.48 -13.42
C HIS A 57 0.71 7.67 -14.40
N GLY A 58 1.17 8.86 -13.96
CA GLY A 58 1.22 10.05 -14.81
C GLY A 58 -0.14 10.59 -15.27
N LEU A 59 -1.22 10.27 -14.53
CA LEU A 59 -2.58 10.65 -14.87
C LEU A 59 -2.91 12.03 -14.30
N VAL A 60 -3.27 12.97 -15.18
CA VAL A 60 -3.78 14.30 -14.80
C VAL A 60 -5.27 14.35 -15.11
N LEU A 61 -6.11 14.57 -14.09
CA LEU A 61 -7.54 14.77 -14.31
C LEU A 61 -7.80 16.19 -14.84
N SER A 62 -8.52 16.27 -15.96
CA SER A 62 -9.14 17.51 -16.41
C SER A 62 -10.21 17.97 -15.42
N ALA A 63 -10.66 19.23 -15.50
CA ALA A 63 -11.70 19.77 -14.63
C ALA A 63 -12.98 18.89 -14.63
N ARG A 64 -13.39 18.44 -15.81
CA ARG A 64 -14.53 17.53 -16.00
C ARG A 64 -14.27 16.12 -15.43
N GLY A 65 -13.03 15.64 -15.45
CA GLY A 65 -12.66 14.34 -14.88
C GLY A 65 -12.63 14.30 -13.35
N LYS A 66 -12.80 15.46 -12.68
CA LYS A 66 -12.94 15.56 -11.22
C LYS A 66 -14.40 15.56 -10.76
N GLU A 67 -15.35 15.70 -11.69
CA GLU A 67 -16.77 15.66 -11.38
C GLU A 67 -17.24 14.20 -11.26
N PRO A 68 -18.08 13.87 -10.25
CA PRO A 68 -18.67 12.56 -10.15
C PRO A 68 -19.44 12.21 -11.44
N LEU A 69 -19.34 10.96 -11.88
CA LEU A 69 -20.21 10.50 -12.96
C LEU A 69 -21.67 10.50 -12.53
N PRO A 70 -22.61 10.78 -13.45
CA PRO A 70 -24.02 10.52 -13.22
C PRO A 70 -24.22 9.05 -12.86
N ARG A 71 -25.07 8.80 -11.85
CA ARG A 71 -25.31 7.46 -11.31
C ARG A 71 -25.69 6.44 -12.40
N SER A 72 -26.55 6.83 -13.34
CA SER A 72 -26.97 5.96 -14.44
C SER A 72 -25.80 5.48 -15.30
N VAL A 73 -24.81 6.34 -15.56
CA VAL A 73 -23.61 6.00 -16.35
C VAL A 73 -22.68 5.10 -15.54
N PHE A 74 -22.56 5.35 -14.24
CA PHE A 74 -21.76 4.50 -13.36
C PHE A 74 -22.35 3.09 -13.24
N ASP A 75 -23.66 2.98 -13.04
CA ASP A 75 -24.37 1.71 -12.91
C ASP A 75 -24.25 0.89 -14.22
N GLU A 76 -24.41 1.52 -15.40
CA GLU A 76 -24.22 0.85 -16.71
C GLU A 76 -22.81 0.27 -16.90
N MET A 77 -21.76 0.92 -16.39
CA MET A 77 -20.38 0.42 -16.48
C MET A 77 -20.14 -0.87 -15.67
N TRP A 78 -20.97 -1.15 -14.67
CA TRP A 78 -20.79 -2.25 -13.71
C TRP A 78 -21.88 -3.33 -13.79
N ASP A 79 -23.08 -2.99 -14.27
CA ASP A 79 -24.22 -3.93 -14.44
C ASP A 79 -24.09 -4.82 -15.69
N GLY A 80 -23.10 -4.56 -16.55
CA GLY A 80 -22.82 -5.35 -17.76
C GLY A 80 -21.92 -6.58 -17.57
N LYS A 81 -21.77 -7.11 -16.35
CA LYS A 81 -20.97 -8.32 -16.04
C LYS A 81 -21.80 -9.52 -15.63
#